data_AF-A0A4T2GNF8-F1
#
_entry.id   AF-A0A4T2GNF8-F1
#
_cell.length_a   1.000
_cell.length_b   1.000
_cell.length_c   1.000
_cell.angle_alpha   90.00
_cell.angle_beta   90.00
_cell.angle_gamma   90.00
#
_symmetry.space_group_name_H-M   'P 1'
#
loop_
_entity.id
_entity.type
_entity.pdbx_description
1 polymer ?
#
loop_
_entity_poly.entity_id
_entity_poly.type
_entity_poly.pdbx_seq_one_letter_code
_entity_poly.pdbx_strand_id
1 'polypeptide(L)' 'ALETGARRGELLGIKKEDIFEYGIKILRSISPTNDDTQLKTKHSKRDISINEDVYQAVTKLAQTKEGYIFDWN' A
#
# COMPACT_ATOMS: atom_id res chain seq x y z
N ALA A 1 5.55 6.28 5.15
CA ALA A 1 6.91 6.18 4.60
C ALA A 1 7.96 6.01 5.71
N LEU A 2 7.97 6.87 6.74
CA LEU A 2 8.97 6.85 7.82
C LEU A 2 9.01 5.54 8.63
N GLU A 3 7.87 4.88 8.87
CA GLU A 3 7.83 3.62 9.64
C GLU A 3 7.99 2.36 8.78
N THR A 4 7.49 2.39 7.54
CA THR A 4 7.41 1.21 6.67
C THR A 4 8.53 1.11 5.63
N GLY A 5 9.29 2.19 5.42
CA GLY A 5 10.26 2.29 4.32
C GLY A 5 9.63 2.19 2.92
N ALA A 6 8.30 2.20 2.83
CA ALA A 6 7.57 2.06 1.57
C ALA A 6 7.71 3.33 0.72
N ARG A 7 7.95 3.12 -0.58
CA ARG A 7 8.04 4.19 -1.58
C ARG A 7 6.63 4.73 -1.85
N ARG A 8 6.53 6.01 -2.23
CA ARG A 8 5.24 6.66 -2.51
C ARG A 8 4.36 5.85 -3.48
N GLY A 9 4.92 5.37 -4.59
CA GLY A 9 4.15 4.57 -5.56
C GLY A 9 3.65 3.25 -4.99
N GLU A 10 4.42 2.62 -4.10
CA GLU A 10 4.01 1.39 -3.41
C GLU A 10 2.82 1.66 -2.47
N LEU A 11 2.84 2.80 -1.77
CA LEU A 11 1.73 3.22 -0.92
C LEU A 11 0.45 3.43 -1.74
N LEU A 12 0.55 4.14 -2.87
CA LEU A 12 -0.58 4.39 -3.76
C LEU A 12 -1.17 3.09 -4.33
N GLY A 13 -0.35 2.03 -4.45
CA GLY A 13 -0.77 0.72 -4.96
C GLY A 13 -1.50 -0.19 -3.97
N ILE A 14 -1.64 0.22 -2.71
CA ILE A 14 -2.26 -0.60 -1.66
C ILE A 14 -3.79 -0.64 -1.84
N LYS A 15 -4.34 -1.85 -1.85
CA LYS A 15 -5.78 -2.12 -1.79
C LYS A 15 -6.16 -2.74 -0.44
N LYS A 16 -7.46 -2.78 -0.16
CA LYS A 16 -8.01 -3.41 1.05
C LYS A 16 -7.55 -4.87 1.24
N GLU A 17 -7.47 -5.63 0.15
CA GLU A 17 -7.01 -7.04 0.15
C GLU A 17 -5.54 -7.22 0.53
N ASP A 18 -4.75 -6.15 0.44
CA ASP A 18 -3.31 -6.19 0.73
C ASP A 18 -3.03 -5.98 2.24
N ILE A 19 -4.03 -5.61 3.04
CA ILE A 19 -3.90 -5.36 4.48
C ILE A 19 -4.21 -6.65 5.23
N PHE A 20 -3.33 -7.05 6.14
CA PHE A 20 -3.53 -8.16 7.07
C PHE A 20 -3.15 -7.73 8.49
N GLU A 21 -3.41 -8.58 9.48
CA GLU A 21 -3.16 -8.25 10.87
C GLU A 21 -1.70 -7.83 11.09
N TYR A 22 -1.52 -6.57 11.53
CA TYR A 22 -0.21 -5.92 11.74
C TYR A 22 0.72 -5.93 10.52
N GLY A 23 0.17 -5.99 9.30
CA GLY A 23 1.01 -5.95 8.10
C GLY A 23 0.32 -5.50 6.81
N ILE A 24 1.14 -5.16 5.82
CA ILE A 24 0.70 -4.77 4.47
C ILE A 24 1.55 -5.48 3.42
N LYS A 25 0.89 -6.02 2.39
CA LYS A 25 1.53 -6.62 1.22
C LYS A 25 1.83 -5.56 0.18
N ILE A 26 3.10 -5.42 -0.20
CA ILE A 26 3.49 -4.57 -1.32
C ILE A 26 3.47 -5.40 -2.60
N LEU A 27 2.41 -5.26 -3.38
CA LEU A 27 2.22 -6.03 -4.63
C LEU A 27 2.29 -5.18 -5.89
N ARG A 28 2.13 -3.86 -5.76
CA ARG A 28 1.95 -2.91 -6.86
C ARG A 28 2.72 -1.62 -6.56
N SER A 29 3.06 -0.87 -7.60
CA SER A 29 3.60 0.49 -7.44
C SER A 29 2.98 1.38 -8.50
N ILE A 30 2.12 2.31 -8.10
CA ILE A 30 1.48 3.26 -9.01
C ILE A 30 2.43 4.42 -9.26
N SER A 31 2.68 4.70 -10.53
CA SER A 31 3.29 5.94 -10.94
C SER A 31 2.20 7.00 -11.14
N PRO A 32 2.30 8.18 -10.53
CA PRO A 32 1.30 9.24 -10.70
C PRO A 32 1.42 9.97 -12.05
N THR A 33 2.45 9.68 -12.85
CA THR A 33 2.76 10.37 -14.10
C THR A 33 2.60 9.50 -15.35
N ASN A 34 2.22 8.23 -15.20
CA ASN A 34 1.90 7.32 -16.30
C ASN A 34 1.01 6.17 -15.80
N ASP A 35 0.34 5.44 -16.69
CA ASP A 35 -0.53 4.30 -16.35
C ASP A 35 0.22 3.03 -15.88
N ASP A 36 1.50 3.14 -15.51
CA ASP A 36 2.28 2.00 -15.06
C ASP A 36 2.00 1.68 -13.59
N THR A 37 1.60 0.45 -13.35
CA THR A 37 1.27 -0.08 -12.02
C THR A 37 2.19 -1.23 -11.60
N GLN A 38 3.17 -1.58 -12.45
CA GLN A 38 4.04 -2.72 -12.22
C GLN A 38 5.13 -2.40 -11.20
N LEU A 39 5.42 -3.38 -10.35
CA LEU A 39 6.64 -3.33 -9.55
C LEU A 39 7.86 -3.40 -10.47
N LYS A 40 8.87 -2.54 -10.22
CA LYS A 40 10.11 -2.49 -11.00
C LYS A 40 10.81 -3.86 -11.15
N THR A 41 10.67 -4.76 -10.18
CA THR A 41 11.22 -6.13 -10.26
C THR A 41 10.35 -7.11 -9.46
N LYS A 42 10.40 -8.41 -9.81
CA LYS A 42 9.71 -9.49 -9.05
C LYS A 42 10.10 -9.54 -7.57
N HIS A 43 11.32 -9.12 -7.23
CA HIS A 43 11.86 -9.10 -5.87
C HIS A 43 11.34 -7.94 -5.01
N SER A 44 10.60 -6.97 -5.59
CA SER A 44 10.04 -5.87 -4.80
C SER A 44 8.76 -6.25 -4.03
N LYS A 45 8.20 -7.44 -4.31
CA LYS A 45 7.10 -8.01 -3.54
C LYS A 45 7.57 -8.36 -2.14
N ARG A 46 6.95 -7.78 -1.12
CA ARG A 46 7.29 -8.02 0.28
C ARG A 46 6.11 -7.72 1.19
N ASP A 47 6.17 -8.30 2.37
CA ASP A 47 5.27 -7.99 3.47
C ASP A 47 5.99 -7.01 4.40
N ILE A 48 5.27 -5.97 4.82
CA ILE A 48 5.79 -4.96 5.76
C ILE A 48 4.98 -5.05 7.04
N SER A 49 5.65 -5.28 8.16
CA SER A 49 5.03 -5.18 9.48
C SER A 49 4.73 -3.73 9.82
N ILE A 50 3.55 -3.50 10.41
CA ILE A 50 3.09 -2.21 10.89
C ILE A 50 2.62 -2.37 12.34
N ASN A 51 2.73 -1.31 13.13
CA ASN A 51 2.19 -1.33 14.50
C ASN A 51 0.64 -1.34 14.50
N GLU A 52 0.06 -1.53 15.69
CA GLU A 52 -1.39 -1.57 15.89
C GLU A 52 -2.08 -0.27 15.46
N ASP A 53 -1.54 0.90 15.84
CA ASP A 53 -2.12 2.20 15.51
C ASP A 53 -2.24 2.40 13.99
N VAL A 54 -1.17 2.05 13.26
CA VAL A 54 -1.15 2.10 11.79
C VAL A 54 -2.13 1.10 11.22
N TYR A 55 -2.21 -0.12 11.75
CA TYR A 55 -3.15 -1.14 11.29
C TYR A 55 -4.60 -0.68 11.43
N GLN A 56 -4.97 -0.10 12.58
CA GLN A 56 -6.31 0.43 12.82
C GLN A 56 -6.62 1.58 11.86
N ALA A 57 -5.67 2.51 11.66
CA ALA A 57 -5.84 3.64 10.76
C ALA A 57 -6.05 3.22 9.29
N VAL A 58 -5.19 2.33 8.76
CA VAL A 58 -5.29 1.88 7.36
C VAL A 58 -6.52 1.00 7.14
N THR A 59 -6.90 0.16 8.12
CA THR A 59 -8.10 -0.68 8.03
C THR A 59 -9.37 0.17 7.99
N LYS A 60 -9.45 1.19 8.87
CA LYS A 60 -10.57 2.14 8.87
C LYS A 60 -10.67 2.90 7.56
N LEU A 61 -9.55 3.36 7.01
CA LEU A 61 -9.52 4.02 5.70
C LEU A 61 -9.99 3.08 4.59
N ALA A 62 -9.50 1.84 4.57
CA ALA A 62 -9.81 0.85 3.55
C ALA A 62 -11.30 0.45 3.51
N GLN A 63 -12.04 0.58 4.63
CA GLN A 63 -13.48 0.33 4.66
C GLN A 63 -14.29 1.33 3.83
N THR A 64 -13.76 2.55 3.62
CA THR A 64 -14.43 3.63 2.88
C THR A 64 -14.12 3.64 1.39
N LYS A 65 -13.29 2.71 0.91
CA LYS A 65 -12.74 2.70 -0.45
C LYS A 65 -13.06 1.38 -1.14
N GLU A 66 -13.51 1.45 -2.39
CA GLU A 66 -13.76 0.25 -3.22
C GLU A 66 -12.53 -0.22 -4.02
N GLY A 67 -11.50 0.62 -4.13
CA GLY A 67 -10.29 0.36 -4.91
C GLY A 67 -8.99 0.52 -4.12
N TYR A 68 -8.12 1.41 -4.61
CA TYR A 68 -6.92 1.81 -3.88
C TYR A 68 -7.31 2.62 -2.63
N ILE A 69 -6.61 2.39 -1.53
CA ILE A 69 -6.96 3.02 -0.25
C ILE A 69 -6.46 4.47 -0.16
N PHE A 70 -5.46 4.83 -0.98
CA PHE A 70 -4.91 6.16 -1.09
C PHE A 70 -5.23 6.77 -2.45
N ASP A 71 -5.72 8.00 -2.45
CA ASP A 71 -5.94 8.78 -3.66
C ASP A 71 -4.62 9.43 -4.12
N TRP A 72 -4.45 9.64 -5.44
CA TRP A 72 -3.27 10.30 -6.02
C TRP A 72 -3.57 11.57 -6.83
N ASN A 73 -4.79 12.09 -6.69
CA ASN A 73 -5.27 13.30 -7.37
C ASN A 73 -4.85 14.58 -6.63
#